data_AF-A0A536JQ61-F1
#
_entry.id   AF-A0A536JQ61-F1
#
_cell.length_a   1.000
_cell.length_b   1.000
_cell.length_c   1.000
_cell.angle_alpha   90.00
_cell.angle_beta   90.00
_cell.angle_gamma   90.00
#
_symmetry.space_group_name_H-M   'P 1'
#
loop_
_entity.id
_entity.type
_entity.pdbx_description
1 polymer ?
#
loop_
_entity_poly.entity_id
_entity_poly.type
_entity_poly.pdbx_seq_one_letter_code
_entity_poly.pdbx_strand_id
1 'polypeptide(L)'
;RVALMVAAAGVWMMSTSPQKMTLGLVRIGLPPKAGVAMSTAIRLVPLLNAKRATIAEAQRARGLRLETGNPLSRARKSVSILGPLLLSSIDLAQALAVAMDARGFGARPDRTSLVDIQITPLDRAIIAACVVAAVGSVILRLLGVGVIVQGYL
;
A
#
# COMPACT_ATOMS: atom_id res chain seq x y z
N ARG A 1 -14.01 2.02 21.69
CA ARG A 1 -14.32 1.79 20.24
C ARG A 1 -13.20 2.30 19.34
N VAL A 2 -12.87 3.60 19.34
CA VAL A 2 -11.80 4.17 18.50
C VAL A 2 -10.43 3.53 18.76
N ALA A 3 -10.03 3.36 20.03
CA ALA A 3 -8.76 2.72 20.38
C ALA A 3 -8.62 1.28 19.84
N LEU A 4 -9.71 0.50 19.85
CA LEU A 4 -9.74 -0.86 19.28
C LEU A 4 -9.54 -0.84 17.76
N MET A 5 -10.17 0.12 17.06
CA MET A 5 -10.00 0.28 15.61
C MET A 5 -8.56 0.64 15.24
N VAL A 6 -7.95 1.58 15.97
CA VAL A 6 -6.57 2.00 15.74
C VAL A 6 -5.58 0.87 16.04
N ALA A 7 -5.76 0.16 17.16
CA ALA A 7 -4.88 -0.95 17.52
C ALA A 7 -4.98 -2.11 16.52
N ALA A 8 -6.19 -2.48 16.10
CA ALA A 8 -6.39 -3.52 15.09
C ALA A 8 -5.76 -3.17 13.74
N ALA A 9 -5.94 -1.93 13.28
CA ALA A 9 -5.30 -1.43 12.06
C ALA A 9 -3.76 -1.45 12.17
N GLY A 10 -3.22 -1.04 13.31
CA GLY A 10 -1.77 -1.05 13.58
C GLY A 10 -1.19 -2.47 13.56
N VAL A 11 -1.84 -3.43 14.22
CA VAL A 11 -1.42 -4.84 14.19
C VAL A 11 -1.44 -5.38 12.76
N TRP A 12 -2.51 -5.13 12.01
CA TRP A 12 -2.61 -5.57 10.62
C TRP A 12 -1.48 -5.02 9.74
N MET A 13 -1.16 -3.72 9.88
CA MET A 13 -0.11 -3.05 9.13
C MET A 13 1.29 -3.56 9.51
N MET A 14 1.51 -3.92 10.78
CA MET A 14 2.78 -4.45 11.26
C MET A 14 2.99 -5.92 10.84
N SER A 15 1.92 -6.72 10.83
CA SER A 15 1.98 -8.16 10.54
C SER A 15 2.04 -8.48 9.04
N THR A 16 1.56 -7.60 8.17
CA THR A 16 1.44 -7.87 6.72
C THR A 16 2.34 -6.96 5.89
N SER A 17 3.25 -7.55 5.09
CA SER A 17 4.01 -6.77 4.13
C SER A 17 3.12 -6.33 2.95
N PRO A 18 3.25 -5.08 2.45
CA PRO A 18 2.44 -4.58 1.33
C PRO A 18 2.56 -5.44 0.05
N GLN A 19 3.71 -6.12 -0.13
CA GLN A 19 3.96 -7.03 -1.24
C GLN A 19 3.14 -8.32 -1.12
N LYS A 20 3.01 -8.89 0.09
CA LYS A 20 2.16 -10.06 0.34
C LYS A 20 0.68 -9.73 0.13
N MET A 21 0.26 -8.53 0.53
CA MET A 21 -1.10 -8.05 0.28
C MET A 21 -1.43 -7.99 -1.22
N THR A 22 -0.51 -7.49 -2.03
CA THR A 22 -0.67 -7.43 -3.49
C THR A 22 -0.82 -8.82 -4.10
N LEU A 23 -0.04 -9.79 -3.64
CA LEU A 23 -0.12 -11.18 -4.10
C LEU A 23 -1.44 -11.85 -3.67
N GLY A 24 -1.95 -11.54 -2.47
CA GLY A 24 -3.28 -11.95 -2.03
C GLY A 24 -4.39 -11.42 -2.94
N LEU A 25 -4.31 -10.16 -3.38
CA LEU A 25 -5.28 -9.57 -4.30
C LEU A 25 -5.26 -10.24 -5.68
N VAL A 26 -4.08 -10.60 -6.20
CA VAL A 26 -3.95 -11.38 -7.45
C VAL A 26 -4.65 -12.72 -7.33
N ARG A 27 -4.52 -13.40 -6.18
CA ARG A 27 -5.22 -14.66 -5.95
C ARG A 27 -6.74 -14.55 -5.84
N ILE A 28 -7.26 -13.42 -5.37
CA ILE A 28 -8.71 -13.19 -5.23
C ILE A 28 -9.34 -12.77 -6.57
N GLY A 29 -8.55 -12.53 -7.62
CA GLY A 29 -9.03 -12.27 -8.98
C GLY A 29 -8.45 -11.01 -9.64
N LEU A 30 -7.52 -10.30 -9.00
CA LEU A 30 -6.86 -9.16 -9.63
C LEU A 30 -5.99 -9.64 -10.80
N PRO A 31 -6.07 -9.04 -12.01
CA PRO A 31 -5.25 -9.42 -13.14
C PRO A 31 -3.75 -9.43 -12.80
N PRO A 32 -2.96 -10.45 -13.20
CA PRO A 32 -1.56 -10.56 -12.82
C PRO A 32 -0.70 -9.35 -13.22
N LYS A 33 -1.01 -8.71 -14.36
CA LYS A 33 -0.36 -7.49 -14.82
C LYS A 33 -0.57 -6.32 -13.84
N ALA A 34 -1.78 -6.18 -13.32
CA ALA A 34 -2.11 -5.16 -12.30
C ALA A 34 -1.40 -5.45 -10.98
N GLY A 35 -1.29 -6.72 -10.58
CA GLY A 35 -0.50 -7.13 -9.42
C GLY A 35 0.98 -6.77 -9.55
N VAL A 36 1.57 -7.00 -10.73
CA VAL A 36 2.96 -6.59 -11.01
C VAL A 36 3.10 -5.07 -10.93
N ALA A 37 2.22 -4.31 -11.58
CA ALA A 37 2.25 -2.85 -11.52
C ALA A 37 2.17 -2.32 -10.08
N MET A 38 1.27 -2.87 -9.26
CA MET A 38 1.10 -2.47 -7.86
C MET A 38 2.32 -2.83 -7.00
N SER A 39 2.86 -4.05 -7.15
CA SER A 39 4.05 -4.48 -6.41
C SER A 39 5.28 -3.62 -6.76
N THR A 40 5.44 -3.27 -8.04
CA THR A 40 6.48 -2.37 -8.52
C THR A 40 6.26 -0.96 -7.97
N ALA A 41 5.04 -0.41 -8.00
CA ALA A 41 4.75 0.90 -7.44
C ALA A 41 5.15 1.01 -5.96
N ILE A 42 4.79 0.01 -5.14
CA ILE A 42 5.19 -0.07 -3.72
C ILE A 42 6.71 -0.06 -3.59
N ARG A 43 7.41 -0.85 -4.41
CA ARG A 43 8.88 -0.92 -4.39
C ARG A 43 9.55 0.37 -4.85
N LEU A 44 8.89 1.15 -5.70
CA LEU A 44 9.41 2.41 -6.21
C LEU A 44 9.30 3.57 -5.21
N VAL A 45 8.39 3.50 -4.22
CA VAL A 45 8.27 4.55 -3.19
C VAL A 45 9.60 4.89 -2.52
N PRO A 46 10.36 3.94 -1.92
CA PRO A 46 11.64 4.26 -1.29
C PRO A 46 12.66 4.82 -2.28
N LEU A 47 12.68 4.30 -3.52
CA LEU A 47 13.58 4.76 -4.56
C LEU A 47 13.27 6.22 -4.98
N LEU A 48 12.00 6.55 -5.17
CA LEU A 48 11.56 7.90 -5.51
C LEU A 48 11.83 8.87 -4.36
N ASN A 49 11.73 8.42 -3.10
CA ASN A 49 12.10 9.24 -1.95
C ASN A 49 13.60 9.55 -1.93
N ALA A 50 14.47 8.57 -2.25
CA ALA A 50 15.89 8.82 -2.39
C ALA A 50 16.18 9.81 -3.53
N LYS A 51 15.57 9.63 -4.72
CA LYS A 51 15.69 10.58 -5.82
C LYS A 51 15.20 11.98 -5.45
N ARG A 52 14.08 12.09 -4.74
CA ARG A 52 13.54 13.36 -4.22
C ARG A 52 14.57 14.06 -3.35
N ALA A 53 15.23 13.34 -2.44
CA ALA A 53 16.25 13.90 -1.56
C ALA A 53 17.43 14.46 -2.36
N THR A 54 17.96 13.70 -3.31
CA THR A 54 19.05 14.14 -4.19
C THR A 54 18.67 15.37 -5.03
N ILE A 55 17.46 15.39 -5.60
CA ILE A 55 16.98 16.55 -6.36
C ILE A 55 16.83 17.77 -5.45
N ALA A 56 16.32 17.58 -4.23
CA ALA A 56 16.19 18.66 -3.26
C ALA A 56 17.56 19.26 -2.88
N GLU A 57 18.57 18.43 -2.67
CA GLU A 57 19.96 18.87 -2.43
C GLU A 57 20.54 19.64 -3.62
N ALA A 58 20.34 19.14 -4.85
CA ALA A 58 20.80 19.83 -6.06
C ALA A 58 20.11 21.21 -6.23
N GLN A 59 18.82 21.31 -5.92
CA GLN A 59 18.11 22.59 -5.96
C GLN A 59 18.57 23.55 -4.85
N ARG A 60 18.88 23.04 -3.64
CA ARG A 60 19.50 23.84 -2.57
C ARG A 60 20.86 24.40 -3.00
N ALA A 61 21.69 23.59 -3.67
CA ALA A 61 22.97 24.03 -4.21
C ALA A 61 22.83 25.14 -5.28
N ARG A 62 21.72 25.12 -6.04
CA ARG A 62 21.34 26.20 -6.99
C ARG A 62 20.72 27.43 -6.31
N GLY A 63 20.73 27.50 -4.98
CA GLY A 63 20.26 28.65 -4.20
C GLY A 63 18.77 28.60 -3.83
N LEU A 64 18.05 27.52 -4.14
CA LEU A 64 16.64 27.38 -3.75
C LEU A 64 16.52 27.10 -2.25
N ARG A 65 16.05 28.10 -1.49
CA ARG A 65 15.74 27.94 -0.06
C ARG A 65 14.34 27.36 0.14
N LEU A 66 14.25 26.04 0.24
CA LEU A 66 12.99 25.29 0.40
C LEU A 66 12.27 25.56 1.73
N GLU A 67 13.01 25.91 2.79
CA GLU A 67 12.49 25.99 4.16
C GLU A 67 12.06 27.40 4.58
N THR A 68 12.32 28.41 3.76
CA THR A 68 12.02 29.82 4.08
C THR A 68 10.67 30.27 3.49
N GLY A 69 9.92 31.10 4.22
CA GLY A 69 8.68 31.73 3.76
C GLY A 69 7.40 31.12 4.34
N ASN A 70 6.25 31.68 3.94
CA ASN A 70 4.92 31.21 4.35
C ASN A 70 4.61 29.81 3.72
N PRO A 71 3.66 29.02 4.28
CA PRO A 71 3.34 27.69 3.77
C PRO A 71 2.97 27.66 2.28
N LEU A 72 2.33 28.71 1.77
CA LEU A 72 1.99 28.84 0.34
C LEU A 72 3.23 29.01 -0.55
N SER A 73 4.20 29.81 -0.11
CA SER A 73 5.50 29.99 -0.78
C SER A 73 6.30 28.69 -0.78
N ARG A 74 6.29 27.94 0.35
CA ARG A 74 6.91 26.62 0.43
C ARG A 74 6.28 25.64 -0.56
N ALA A 75 4.95 25.59 -0.63
CA ALA A 75 4.24 24.75 -1.59
C ALA A 75 4.61 25.10 -3.06
N ARG A 76 4.71 26.39 -3.38
CA ARG A 76 5.12 26.84 -4.72
C ARG A 76 6.57 26.45 -5.05
N LYS A 77 7.48 26.49 -4.07
CA LYS A 77 8.88 26.07 -4.24
C LYS A 77 9.02 24.56 -4.49
N SER A 78 8.15 23.74 -3.91
CA SER A 78 8.12 22.28 -4.12
C SER A 78 7.88 21.90 -5.59
N VAL A 79 7.26 22.78 -6.39
CA VAL A 79 7.07 22.57 -7.84
C VAL A 79 8.41 22.40 -8.58
N SER A 80 9.47 23.07 -8.12
CA SER A 80 10.82 22.96 -8.72
C SER A 80 11.44 21.57 -8.55
N ILE A 81 11.04 20.81 -7.52
CA ILE A 81 11.47 19.41 -7.31
C ILE A 81 10.58 18.45 -8.10
N LEU A 82 9.28 18.75 -8.19
CA LEU A 82 8.29 17.93 -8.89
C LEU A 82 8.64 17.73 -10.36
N GLY A 83 9.00 18.79 -11.09
CA GLY A 83 9.33 18.71 -12.52
C GLY A 83 10.43 17.68 -12.82
N PRO A 84 11.65 17.84 -12.28
CA PRO A 84 12.75 16.89 -12.46
C PRO A 84 12.42 15.47 -11.97
N LEU A 85 11.67 15.35 -10.87
CA LEU A 85 11.28 14.04 -10.36
C LEU A 85 10.33 13.31 -11.32
N LEU A 86 9.37 14.02 -11.92
CA LEU A 86 8.44 13.44 -12.88
C LEU A 86 9.17 12.93 -14.12
N LEU A 87 10.08 13.74 -14.69
CA LEU A 87 10.92 13.31 -15.81
C LEU A 87 11.71 12.05 -15.44
N SER A 88 12.40 12.07 -14.30
CA SER A 88 13.18 10.91 -13.83
C SER A 88 12.35 9.67 -13.53
N SER A 89 11.05 9.83 -13.26
CA SER A 89 10.11 8.73 -13.05
C SER A 89 9.65 8.14 -14.39
N ILE A 90 9.47 8.97 -15.42
CA ILE A 90 9.17 8.53 -16.78
C ILE A 90 10.34 7.73 -17.35
N ASP A 91 11.57 8.24 -17.23
CA ASP A 91 12.78 7.53 -17.68
C ASP A 91 12.91 6.17 -17.00
N LEU A 92 12.63 6.11 -15.70
CA LEU A 92 12.64 4.88 -14.94
C LEU A 92 11.55 3.91 -15.42
N ALA A 93 10.34 4.40 -15.72
CA ALA A 93 9.27 3.57 -16.23
C ALA A 93 9.62 2.98 -17.60
N GLN A 94 10.23 3.77 -18.49
CA GLN A 94 10.71 3.31 -19.79
C GLN A 94 11.82 2.27 -19.65
N ALA A 95 12.81 2.52 -18.79
CA ALA A 95 13.88 1.56 -18.51
C ALA A 95 13.34 0.23 -17.95
N LEU A 96 12.34 0.30 -17.06
CA LEU A 96 11.65 -0.89 -16.56
C LEU A 96 10.87 -1.62 -17.65
N ALA A 97 10.18 -0.90 -18.54
CA ALA A 97 9.47 -1.49 -19.66
C ALA A 97 10.41 -2.27 -20.58
N VAL A 98 11.51 -1.64 -21.01
CA VAL A 98 12.54 -2.29 -21.85
C VAL A 98 13.13 -3.51 -21.15
N ALA A 99 13.42 -3.42 -19.85
CA ALA A 99 13.94 -4.55 -19.08
C ALA A 99 12.92 -5.70 -18.92
N MET A 100 11.63 -5.38 -18.84
CA MET A 100 10.55 -6.37 -18.78
C MET A 100 10.38 -7.07 -20.13
N ASP A 101 10.41 -6.32 -21.24
CA ASP A 101 10.32 -6.87 -22.59
C ASP A 101 11.51 -7.78 -22.90
N ALA A 102 12.74 -7.35 -22.56
CA ALA A 102 13.95 -8.15 -22.71
C ALA A 102 13.91 -9.47 -21.90
N ARG A 103 13.14 -9.51 -20.80
CA ARG A 103 12.92 -10.71 -19.98
C ARG A 103 11.71 -11.54 -20.42
N GLY A 104 11.05 -11.16 -21.52
CA GLY A 104 9.87 -11.86 -22.04
C GLY A 104 8.64 -11.74 -21.13
N PHE A 105 8.49 -10.62 -20.39
CA PHE A 105 7.32 -10.40 -19.55
C PHE A 105 6.04 -10.39 -20.40
N GLY A 106 5.11 -11.31 -20.12
CA GLY A 106 3.88 -11.46 -20.90
C GLY A 106 4.02 -12.30 -22.17
N ALA A 107 5.18 -12.90 -22.44
CA ALA A 107 5.38 -13.81 -23.57
C ALA A 107 4.60 -15.14 -23.45
N ARG A 108 4.16 -15.50 -22.24
CA ARG A 108 3.30 -16.66 -21.97
C ARG A 108 1.97 -16.22 -21.37
N PRO A 109 0.85 -16.88 -21.73
CA PRO A 109 -0.46 -16.60 -21.15
C PRO A 109 -0.52 -16.98 -19.66
N ASP A 110 0.14 -18.09 -19.29
CA ASP A 110 0.19 -18.57 -17.92
C ASP A 110 1.42 -18.03 -17.18
N ARG A 111 1.19 -17.43 -16.01
CA ARG A 111 2.24 -16.91 -15.15
C ARG A 111 2.60 -17.93 -14.07
N THR A 112 3.88 -18.26 -13.95
CA THR A 112 4.40 -18.99 -12.79
C THR A 112 4.72 -18.02 -11.66
N SER A 113 4.29 -18.33 -10.43
CA SER A 113 4.62 -17.53 -9.24
C SER A 113 5.75 -18.20 -8.46
N LEU A 114 6.82 -17.46 -8.20
CA LEU A 114 7.94 -17.93 -7.38
C LEU A 114 7.59 -17.93 -5.88
N VAL A 115 6.77 -16.97 -5.46
CA VAL A 115 6.27 -16.85 -4.08
C VAL A 115 4.82 -17.25 -4.09
N ASP A 116 4.48 -18.28 -3.32
CA ASP A 116 3.13 -18.81 -3.23
C ASP A 116 2.60 -18.68 -1.80
N ILE A 117 1.38 -18.15 -1.65
CA ILE A 117 0.75 -17.94 -0.34
C ILE A 117 -0.04 -19.19 0.04
N GLN A 118 0.55 -20.12 0.77
CA GLN A 118 -0.21 -21.28 1.21
C GLN A 118 -1.05 -20.94 2.45
N ILE A 119 -2.34 -21.30 2.42
CA ILE A 119 -3.23 -21.16 3.59
C ILE A 119 -2.88 -22.30 4.54
N THR A 120 -2.35 -21.96 5.71
CA THR A 120 -2.02 -22.95 6.73
C THR A 120 -3.29 -23.46 7.42
N PRO A 121 -3.28 -24.67 8.01
CA PRO A 121 -4.42 -25.16 8.78
C PRO A 121 -4.77 -24.25 9.97
N LEU A 122 -3.78 -23.57 10.54
CA LEU A 122 -3.98 -22.57 11.59
C LEU A 122 -4.75 -21.35 11.06
N ASP A 123 -4.43 -20.87 9.86
CA ASP A 123 -5.16 -19.75 9.24
C ASP A 123 -6.65 -20.10 9.07
N ARG A 124 -6.96 -21.34 8.69
CA ARG A 124 -8.35 -21.81 8.56
C ARG A 124 -9.08 -21.82 9.90
N ALA A 125 -8.43 -22.30 10.96
CA ALA A 125 -9.00 -22.32 12.31
C ALA A 125 -9.28 -20.90 12.83
N ILE A 126 -8.35 -19.96 12.61
CA ILE A 126 -8.50 -18.55 12.99
C ILE A 126 -9.64 -17.89 12.21
N ILE A 127 -9.72 -18.10 10.89
CA ILE A 127 -10.80 -17.56 10.06
C ILE A 127 -12.16 -18.10 10.54
N ALA A 128 -12.27 -19.39 10.81
CA ALA A 128 -13.50 -19.99 11.32
C ALA A 128 -13.91 -19.40 12.68
N ALA A 129 -12.97 -19.25 13.61
CA ALA A 129 -13.24 -18.64 14.91
C ALA A 129 -13.70 -17.18 14.78
N CYS A 130 -13.08 -16.38 13.90
CA CYS A 130 -13.50 -15.01 13.62
C CYS A 130 -14.91 -14.94 13.03
N VAL A 131 -15.27 -15.84 12.11
CA VAL A 131 -16.62 -15.89 11.52
C VAL A 131 -17.65 -16.25 12.59
N VAL A 132 -17.37 -17.25 13.43
CA VAL A 132 -18.26 -17.63 14.54
C VAL A 132 -18.46 -16.47 15.52
N ALA A 133 -17.38 -15.78 15.91
CA ALA A 133 -17.46 -14.61 16.78
C ALA A 133 -18.27 -13.46 16.15
N ALA A 134 -18.08 -13.20 14.85
CA ALA A 134 -18.84 -12.18 14.13
C ALA A 134 -20.33 -12.53 14.05
N VAL A 135 -20.68 -13.75 13.66
CA VAL A 135 -22.06 -14.23 13.59
C VAL A 135 -22.70 -14.22 14.98
N GLY A 136 -22.01 -14.70 16.01
CA GLY A 136 -22.45 -14.64 17.40
C GLY A 136 -22.75 -13.21 17.86
N SER A 137 -21.89 -12.25 17.51
CA SER A 137 -22.10 -10.83 17.82
C SER A 137 -23.35 -10.24 17.13
N VAL A 138 -23.62 -10.65 15.89
CA VAL A 138 -24.81 -10.24 15.15
C VAL A 138 -26.07 -10.86 15.73
N ILE A 139 -26.03 -12.15 16.08
CA ILE A 139 -27.16 -12.85 16.70
C ILE A 139 -27.48 -12.26 18.08
N LEU A 140 -26.48 -11.99 18.92
CA LEU A 140 -26.67 -11.32 20.22
C LEU A 140 -27.28 -9.91 20.05
N ARG A 141 -26.89 -9.19 19.00
CA ARG A 141 -27.47 -7.89 18.67
C ARG A 141 -28.93 -8.01 18.22
N LEU A 142 -29.27 -9.03 17.45
CA LEU A 142 -30.64 -9.29 16.97
C LEU A 142 -31.57 -9.84 18.07
N LEU A 143 -31.03 -10.59 19.03
CA LEU A 143 -31.75 -11.11 20.21
C LEU A 143 -32.01 -10.04 21.30
N GLY A 144 -31.71 -8.77 21.04
CA GLY A 144 -32.11 -7.66 21.92
C GLY A 144 -31.31 -7.53 23.22
N VAL A 145 -30.24 -8.32 23.42
CA VAL A 145 -29.36 -8.23 24.60
C VAL A 145 -28.49 -6.94 24.60
N GLY A 146 -28.66 -6.08 23.59
CA GLY A 146 -27.92 -4.83 23.39
C GLY A 146 -28.75 -3.54 23.38
N VAL A 147 -29.98 -3.54 23.90
CA VAL A 147 -30.78 -2.32 24.11
C VAL A 147 -31.06 -2.11 25.61
N ILE A 148 -30.01 -2.03 26.42
CA ILE A 148 -30.06 -1.53 27.80
C ILE A 148 -28.71 -0.79 27.96
N VAL A 149 -28.58 0.54 27.87
CA VAL A 149 -29.27 1.63 28.58
C VAL A 149 -29.33 2.86 27.66
N GLN A 150 -30.50 3.14 27.08
CA GLN A 150 -30.87 4.48 26.62
C GLN A 150 -31.64 5.14 27.76
N GLY A 151 -30.91 5.47 28.83
CA GLY A 151 -31.50 5.87 30.10
C GLY A 151 -30.45 6.39 31.07
N TYR A 152 -29.73 7.42 30.67
CA TYR A 152 -29.30 8.49 31.57
C TYR A 152 -29.33 9.78 30.76
N LEU A 153 -30.38 10.57 31.03
CA LEU A 153 -30.34 12.03 30.95
C LEU A 153 -29.06 12.56 31.62
#